data_AF-A0A358MHW9-F1
#
_entry.id   AF-A0A358MHW9-F1
#
_cell.length_a   1.000
_cell.length_b   1.000
_cell.length_c   1.000
_cell.angle_alpha   90.00
_cell.angle_beta   90.00
_cell.angle_gamma   90.00
#
_symmetry.space_group_name_H-M   'P 1'
#
loop_
_entity.id
_entity.type
_entity.pdbx_description
1 polymer ?
#
loop_
_entity_poly.entity_id
_entity_poly.type
_entity_poly.pdbx_seq_one_letter_code
_entity_poly.pdbx_strand_id
1 'polypeptide(L)'
;MENGVLDTCRAALTQMEAAGAIVEDVVAPFPAEELWQSWLGLRAFANSARLGAFYNDPAKRAGLKPDAIWEIETGLALSGPEILRLSAIRSRWSQTAARLFT
;
A
#
# COMPACT_ATOMS: atom_id res chain seq x y z
N MET A 1 15.54 2.78 6.16
CA MET A 1 15.15 4.17 5.88
C MET A 1 16.38 4.90 5.41
N GLU A 2 16.25 5.70 4.35
CA GLU A 2 17.39 6.41 3.77
C GLU A 2 17.89 7.51 4.70
N ASN A 3 19.21 7.72 4.73
CA ASN A 3 19.84 8.73 5.57
C ASN A 3 19.31 10.15 5.24
N GLY A 4 19.07 10.96 6.27
CA GLY A 4 18.65 12.36 6.12
C GLY A 4 17.14 12.58 5.88
N VAL A 5 16.36 11.54 5.56
CA VAL A 5 14.90 11.68 5.37
C VAL A 5 14.21 12.14 6.65
N LEU A 6 14.50 11.49 7.79
CA LEU A 6 13.87 11.85 9.06
C LEU A 6 14.25 13.26 9.51
N ASP A 7 15.52 13.64 9.41
CA ASP A 7 16.00 14.96 9.82
C ASP A 7 15.36 16.06 8.97
N THR A 8 15.26 15.84 7.66
CA THR A 8 14.58 16.76 6.73
C THR A 8 13.10 16.92 7.10
N CYS A 9 12.40 15.82 7.37
CA CYS A 9 11.00 15.87 7.77
C CYS A 9 10.81 16.59 9.12
N ARG A 10 11.66 16.32 10.13
CA ARG A 10 11.60 17.00 11.43
C ARG A 10 11.84 18.50 11.29
N ALA A 11 12.82 18.92 10.49
CA ALA A 11 13.08 20.34 10.24
C ALA A 11 11.89 21.05 9.56
N ALA A 12 11.17 20.36 8.68
CA ALA A 12 9.95 20.89 8.07
C ALA A 12 8.80 21.03 9.09
N LEU A 13 8.67 20.10 10.03
CA LEU A 13 7.63 20.16 11.08
C LEU A 13 7.81 21.37 12.02
N THR A 14 9.04 21.80 12.30
CA THR A 14 9.30 23.03 13.09
C THR A 14 8.70 24.28 12.47
N GLN A 15 8.58 24.34 11.13
CA GLN A 15 7.91 25.46 10.47
C GLN A 15 6.39 25.43 10.71
N MET A 16 5.80 24.24 10.86
CA MET A 16 4.38 24.11 11.23
C MET A 16 4.14 24.53 12.69
N GLU A 17 5.04 24.17 13.60
CA GLU A 17 5.00 24.64 15.00
C GLU A 17 5.08 26.16 15.08
N ALA A 18 6.01 26.78 14.33
CA ALA A 18 6.14 28.24 14.26
C ALA A 18 4.89 28.93 13.68
N ALA A 19 4.12 28.24 12.84
CA ALA A 19 2.84 28.71 12.31
C ALA A 19 1.65 28.49 13.27
N GLY A 20 1.89 27.94 14.46
CA GLY A 20 0.89 27.72 15.50
C GLY A 20 0.27 26.32 15.54
N ALA A 21 0.78 25.36 14.76
CA ALA A 21 0.36 23.96 14.87
C ALA A 21 0.96 23.30 16.13
N ILE A 22 0.24 22.33 16.70
CA ILE A 22 0.77 21.44 17.73
C ILE A 22 1.27 20.19 17.02
N VAL A 23 2.57 19.88 17.18
CA VAL A 23 3.19 18.68 16.61
C VAL A 23 3.44 17.68 17.74
N GLU A 24 2.94 16.47 17.57
CA GLU A 24 3.10 15.38 18.53
C GLU A 24 3.80 14.20 17.86
N ASP A 25 4.81 13.63 18.52
CA ASP A 25 5.46 12.39 18.06
C ASP A 25 4.49 11.21 18.27
N VAL A 26 4.08 10.57 17.18
CA VAL A 26 3.22 9.38 17.20
C VAL A 26 4.03 8.14 16.81
N VAL A 27 4.05 7.14 17.69
CA VAL A 27 4.65 5.84 17.37
C VAL A 27 3.82 5.16 16.28
N ALA A 28 4.50 4.56 15.29
CA ALA A 28 3.83 3.81 14.23
C ALA A 28 2.89 2.73 14.85
N PRO A 29 1.57 2.84 14.68
CA PRO A 29 0.60 2.03 15.44
C PRO A 29 0.37 0.65 14.79
N PHE A 30 1.06 0.36 13.68
CA PHE A 30 0.85 -0.81 12.85
C PHE A 30 2.15 -1.23 12.16
N PRO A 31 2.45 -2.54 12.04
CA PRO A 31 3.64 -3.01 11.34
C PRO A 31 3.60 -2.63 9.85
N ALA A 32 4.56 -1.81 9.40
CA ALA A 32 4.62 -1.33 8.03
C ALA A 32 4.72 -2.47 7.00
N GLU A 33 5.44 -3.54 7.32
CA GLU A 33 5.58 -4.70 6.46
C GLU A 33 4.24 -5.41 6.22
N GLU A 34 3.41 -5.57 7.25
CA GLU A 34 2.09 -6.18 7.09
C GLU A 34 1.19 -5.32 6.20
N LEU A 35 1.21 -4.01 6.39
CA LEU A 35 0.47 -3.07 5.57
C LEU A 35 0.94 -3.10 4.10
N TRP A 36 2.25 -3.16 3.88
CA TRP A 36 2.85 -3.29 2.55
C TRP A 36 2.41 -4.58 1.85
N GLN A 37 2.49 -5.72 2.53
CA GLN A 37 2.04 -7.01 1.99
C GLN A 37 0.54 -6.99 1.63
N SER A 38 -0.29 -6.44 2.53
CA SER A 38 -1.73 -6.26 2.28
C SER A 38 -2.01 -5.40 1.05
N TRP A 39 -1.35 -4.24 0.96
CA TRP A 39 -1.51 -3.32 -0.16
C TRP A 39 -1.06 -3.96 -1.47
N LEU A 40 0.12 -4.58 -1.50
CA LEU A 40 0.70 -5.17 -2.70
C LEU A 40 -0.22 -6.27 -3.26
N GLY A 41 -0.64 -7.22 -2.42
CA GLY A 41 -1.47 -8.34 -2.86
C GLY A 41 -2.88 -7.92 -3.25
N LEU A 42 -3.56 -7.07 -2.45
CA LEU A 42 -4.92 -6.62 -2.78
C LEU A 42 -4.95 -5.73 -4.02
N ARG A 43 -3.91 -4.91 -4.25
CA ARG A 43 -3.76 -4.12 -5.47
C ARG A 43 -3.55 -5.02 -6.68
N ALA A 44 -2.66 -6.00 -6.58
CA ALA A 44 -2.42 -6.98 -7.64
C ALA A 44 -3.70 -7.75 -7.98
N PHE A 45 -4.45 -8.22 -6.98
CA PHE A 45 -5.75 -8.88 -7.16
C PHE A 45 -6.78 -7.99 -7.87
N ALA A 46 -6.88 -6.71 -7.49
CA ALA A 46 -7.78 -5.78 -8.17
C ALA A 46 -7.36 -5.51 -9.62
N ASN A 47 -6.05 -5.39 -9.87
CA ASN A 47 -5.51 -5.14 -11.20
C ASN A 47 -5.58 -6.35 -12.13
N SER A 48 -5.42 -7.57 -11.61
CA SER A 48 -5.59 -8.79 -12.41
C SER A 48 -7.03 -8.91 -12.93
N ALA A 49 -8.03 -8.57 -12.11
CA ALA A 49 -9.42 -8.50 -12.55
C ALA A 49 -9.66 -7.39 -13.60
N ARG A 50 -9.13 -6.18 -13.35
CA ARG A 50 -9.33 -5.01 -14.24
C ARG A 50 -8.65 -5.16 -15.60
N LEU A 51 -7.47 -5.76 -15.66
CA LEU A 51 -6.65 -5.87 -16.86
C LEU A 51 -6.67 -7.25 -17.51
N GLY A 52 -7.35 -8.23 -16.90
CA GLY A 52 -7.37 -9.63 -17.35
C GLY A 52 -7.78 -9.79 -18.82
N ALA A 53 -8.73 -8.98 -19.32
CA ALA A 53 -9.14 -9.04 -20.72
C ALA A 53 -8.02 -8.66 -21.72
N PHE A 54 -7.13 -7.73 -21.35
CA PHE A 54 -5.96 -7.38 -22.17
C PHE A 54 -4.86 -8.44 -22.06
N TYR A 55 -4.69 -9.00 -20.87
CA TYR A 55 -3.68 -10.03 -20.61
C TYR A 55 -4.02 -11.38 -21.27
N ASN A 56 -5.30 -11.76 -21.32
CA ASN A 56 -5.75 -13.03 -21.89
C ASN A 56 -5.79 -13.04 -23.42
N ASP A 57 -5.78 -11.87 -24.06
CA ASP A 57 -5.70 -11.72 -25.51
C ASP A 57 -4.23 -11.58 -25.93
N PRO A 58 -3.63 -12.55 -26.64
CA PRO A 58 -2.21 -12.51 -27.00
C PRO A 58 -1.78 -11.25 -27.76
N ALA A 59 -2.65 -10.71 -28.62
CA ALA A 59 -2.35 -9.51 -29.41
C ALA A 59 -2.30 -8.26 -28.51
N LYS A 60 -3.17 -8.19 -27.51
CA LYS A 60 -3.21 -7.08 -26.54
C LYS A 60 -2.15 -7.23 -25.46
N ARG A 61 -1.85 -8.46 -25.04
CA ARG A 61 -0.81 -8.77 -24.05
C ARG A 61 0.57 -8.27 -24.51
N ALA A 62 0.86 -8.34 -25.80
CA ALA A 62 2.11 -7.82 -26.39
C ALA A 62 2.30 -6.30 -26.19
N GLY A 63 1.21 -5.54 -25.98
CA GLY A 63 1.26 -4.11 -25.67
C GLY A 63 1.39 -3.77 -24.18
N LEU A 64 1.34 -4.76 -23.30
CA LEU A 64 1.48 -4.54 -21.86
C LEU A 64 2.95 -4.39 -21.48
N LYS A 65 3.23 -3.42 -20.59
CA LYS A 65 4.55 -3.29 -19.96
C LYS A 65 4.87 -4.54 -19.12
N PRO A 66 6.15 -4.96 -19.02
CA PRO A 66 6.55 -6.08 -18.17
C PRO A 66 6.04 -5.97 -16.73
N ASP A 67 6.11 -4.77 -16.14
CA ASP A 67 5.65 -4.54 -14.76
C ASP A 67 4.14 -4.76 -14.59
N ALA A 68 3.35 -4.46 -15.63
CA ALA A 68 1.91 -4.71 -15.62
C ALA A 68 1.60 -6.20 -15.75
N ILE A 69 2.37 -6.93 -16.55
CA ILE A 69 2.29 -8.40 -16.65
C ILE A 69 2.62 -9.04 -15.29
N TRP A 70 3.72 -8.63 -14.67
CA TRP A 70 4.12 -9.12 -13.34
C TRP A 70 3.04 -8.86 -12.29
N GLU A 71 2.44 -7.67 -12.29
CA GLU A 71 1.39 -7.34 -11.34
C GLU A 71 0.12 -8.19 -11.54
N ILE A 72 -0.28 -8.41 -12.80
CA ILE A 72 -1.43 -9.26 -13.12
C ILE A 72 -1.17 -10.71 -12.69
N GLU A 73 -0.01 -11.26 -13.03
CA GLU A 73 0.38 -12.63 -12.65
C GLU A 73 0.44 -12.79 -11.12
N THR A 74 0.96 -11.79 -10.40
CA THR A 74 0.95 -11.76 -8.94
C THR A 74 -0.47 -11.82 -8.39
N GLY A 75 -1.40 -11.06 -8.98
CA GLY A 75 -2.80 -11.07 -8.57
C GLY A 75 -3.54 -12.36 -8.88
N LEU A 76 -3.22 -13.01 -10.02
CA LEU A 76 -3.80 -14.30 -10.42
C LEU A 76 -3.29 -15.47 -9.57
N ALA A 77 -2.08 -15.36 -9.02
CA ALA A 77 -1.48 -16.39 -8.17
C ALA A 77 -2.09 -16.44 -6.75
N LEU A 78 -2.83 -15.41 -6.32
CA LEU A 78 -3.42 -15.36 -4.99
C LEU A 78 -4.59 -16.33 -4.83
N SER A 79 -4.54 -17.15 -3.78
CA SER A 79 -5.66 -17.98 -3.37
C SER A 79 -6.73 -17.19 -2.59
N GLY A 80 -7.96 -17.72 -2.56
CA GLY A 80 -9.05 -17.16 -1.74
C GLY A 80 -8.66 -16.93 -0.26
N PRO A 81 -8.04 -17.90 0.43
CA PRO A 81 -7.55 -17.72 1.79
C PRO A 81 -6.51 -16.61 1.94
N GLU A 82 -5.60 -16.44 0.97
CA GLU A 82 -4.61 -15.35 0.99
C GLU A 82 -5.30 -13.99 0.84
N ILE A 83 -6.26 -13.87 -0.08
CA ILE A 83 -7.05 -12.64 -0.27
C ILE A 83 -7.79 -12.28 1.03
N LEU A 84 -8.37 -13.27 1.72
CA LEU A 84 -9.04 -13.06 3.00
C LEU A 84 -8.06 -12.59 4.09
N ARG A 85 -6.89 -13.23 4.19
CA ARG A 85 -5.83 -12.82 5.13
C ARG A 85 -5.38 -11.39 4.88
N LEU A 86 -5.08 -11.04 3.63
CA LEU A 86 -4.67 -9.68 3.24
C LEU A 86 -5.76 -8.64 3.52
N SER A 87 -7.02 -9.01 3.27
CA SER A 87 -8.18 -8.17 3.59
C SER A 87 -8.33 -7.93 5.09
N ALA A 88 -8.09 -8.94 5.92
CA ALA A 88 -8.10 -8.81 7.38
C ALA A 88 -7.00 -7.86 7.88
N ILE A 89 -5.80 -7.86 7.27
CA ILE A 89 -4.74 -6.89 7.57
C ILE A 89 -5.23 -5.46 7.29
N ARG A 90 -5.78 -5.21 6.09
CA ARG A 90 -6.32 -3.89 5.72
C ARG A 90 -7.40 -3.42 6.70
N SER A 91 -8.29 -4.31 7.12
CA SER A 91 -9.34 -4.00 8.10
C SER A 91 -8.79 -3.64 9.48
N ARG A 92 -7.77 -4.38 9.96
CA ARG A 92 -7.10 -4.04 11.24
C ARG A 92 -6.42 -2.68 11.14
N TRP A 93 -5.72 -2.39 10.03
CA TRP A 93 -5.11 -1.08 9.81
C TRP A 93 -6.16 0.03 9.86
N SER A 94 -7.29 -0.12 9.17
CA SER A 94 -8.38 0.86 9.18
C SER A 94 -8.91 1.13 10.60
N GLN A 95 -9.12 0.08 11.40
CA GLN A 95 -9.56 0.21 12.79
C GLN A 95 -8.50 0.89 13.68
N THR A 96 -7.23 0.55 13.50
CA THR A 96 -6.11 1.18 14.22
C THR A 96 -6.00 2.66 13.89
N ALA A 97 -6.06 3.03 12.60
CA ALA A 97 -6.02 4.41 12.15
C ALA A 97 -7.21 5.22 12.68
N ALA A 98 -8.42 4.64 12.66
CA ALA A 98 -9.61 5.29 13.20
C ALA A 98 -9.42 5.69 14.67
N ARG A 99 -8.83 4.82 15.51
CA ARG A 99 -8.58 5.11 16.93
C ARG A 99 -7.56 6.24 17.18
N LEU A 100 -6.71 6.56 16.21
CA LEU A 100 -5.77 7.68 16.33
C LEU A 100 -6.41 9.04 16.07
N PHE A 101 -7.53 9.08 15.35
CA PHE A 101 -8.18 10.32 14.89
C PHE A 101 -9.62 10.45 15.41
N THR A 102 -9.95 9.76 16.50
CA THR A 102 -11.22 9.83 17.24
C THR A 102 -10.97 10.27 18.66
#